data_AF-A0AAD7IS19-F1
#
_entry.id   AF-A0AAD7IS19-F1
#
_cell.length_a   1.000
_cell.length_b   1.000
_cell.length_c   1.000
_cell.angle_alpha   90.00
_cell.angle_beta   90.00
_cell.angle_gamma   90.00
#
_symmetry.space_group_name_H-M   'P 1'
#
loop_
_entity.id
_entity.type
_entity.pdbx_description
1 polymer ?
#
loop_
_entity_poly.entity_id
_entity_poly.type
_entity_poly.pdbx_seq_one_letter_code
_entity_poly.pdbx_strand_id
1 'polypeptide(L)'
;MANRFPPSLHPSVHFKELKREVFGRVTQCRIGHCFVGDKVFQTCEHVLRECPLYEEQRHILKEVSRDVCLPGTKKGTEALAEFLDKSGAFTKTGKQRHQQELPVFDDEPDPEESDSESDDDG
;
A
#
# COMPACT_ATOMS: atom_id res chain seq x y z
N MET A 1 24.37 1.26 -9.89
CA MET A 1 23.23 1.41 -10.83
C MET A 1 22.61 2.81 -10.84
N ALA A 2 22.51 3.52 -9.70
CA ALA A 2 21.92 4.86 -9.63
C ALA A 2 22.64 5.94 -10.46
N ASN A 3 23.98 5.93 -10.51
CA ASN A 3 24.77 6.95 -11.24
C ASN A 3 24.82 6.74 -12.76
N ARG A 4 24.05 5.80 -13.31
CA ARG A 4 24.08 5.45 -14.73
C ARG A 4 23.21 6.38 -15.59
N PHE A 5 22.29 7.11 -14.96
CA PHE A 5 21.38 8.03 -15.63
C PHE A 5 21.30 9.34 -14.83
N PRO A 6 21.18 10.50 -15.50
CA PRO A 6 21.00 11.77 -14.81
C PRO A 6 19.69 11.76 -14.00
N PRO A 7 19.65 12.42 -12.83
CA PRO A 7 18.44 12.51 -12.03
C PRO A 7 17.34 13.21 -12.83
N SER A 8 16.14 12.62 -12.81
CA SER A 8 14.94 13.19 -13.45
C SER A 8 13.99 13.68 -12.37
N LEU A 9 13.48 14.90 -12.54
CA LEU A 9 12.38 15.44 -11.71
C LEU A 9 11.02 14.86 -12.11
N HIS A 10 10.94 14.21 -13.28
CA HIS A 10 9.73 13.55 -13.73
C HIS A 10 9.70 12.10 -13.26
N PRO A 11 8.57 11.65 -12.68
CA PRO A 11 8.38 10.24 -12.37
C PRO A 11 8.38 9.42 -13.66
N SER A 12 8.91 8.19 -13.56
CA SER A 12 8.90 7.21 -14.65
C SER A 12 7.48 7.04 -15.21
N VAL A 13 7.36 6.83 -16.53
CA VAL A 13 6.07 6.62 -17.21
C VAL A 13 5.25 5.52 -16.53
N HIS A 14 5.90 4.42 -16.17
CA HIS A 14 5.26 3.28 -15.50
C HIS A 14 4.73 3.61 -14.10
N PHE A 15 5.25 4.66 -13.49
CA PHE A 15 4.75 5.15 -12.20
C PHE A 15 3.47 5.96 -12.37
N LYS A 16 3.29 6.63 -13.51
CA LYS A 16 2.07 7.40 -13.85
C LYS A 16 0.89 6.51 -14.24
N GLU A 17 1.17 5.31 -14.74
CA GLU A 17 0.15 4.34 -15.20
C GLU A 17 -0.42 3.49 -14.06
N LEU A 18 0.18 3.53 -12.86
CA LEU A 18 -0.33 2.78 -11.71
C LEU A 18 -1.68 3.34 -11.24
N LYS A 19 -2.59 2.44 -10.86
CA LYS A 19 -3.80 2.83 -10.11
C LYS A 19 -3.39 3.63 -8.87
N ARG A 20 -4.16 4.67 -8.52
CA ARG A 20 -3.89 5.57 -7.37
C ARG A 20 -3.58 4.81 -6.07
N GLU A 21 -4.30 3.73 -5.82
CA GLU A 21 -4.15 2.85 -4.65
C GLU A 21 -2.86 2.01 -4.65
N VAL A 22 -2.36 1.65 -5.82
CA VAL A 22 -1.11 0.89 -5.99
C VAL A 22 0.06 1.86 -5.91
N PHE A 23 -0.07 3.05 -6.50
CA PHE A 23 0.92 4.12 -6.44
C PHE A 23 1.32 4.46 -4.99
N GLY A 24 0.33 4.66 -4.10
CA GLY A 24 0.59 4.98 -2.69
C GLY A 24 1.37 3.88 -1.97
N ARG A 25 1.03 2.61 -2.21
CA ARG A 25 1.69 1.45 -1.59
C ARG A 25 3.11 1.22 -2.15
N VAL A 26 3.31 1.38 -3.45
CA VAL A 26 4.66 1.32 -4.06
C VAL A 26 5.52 2.46 -3.56
N THR A 27 4.96 3.66 -3.37
CA THR A 27 5.67 4.81 -2.80
C THR A 27 6.08 4.54 -1.36
N GLN A 28 5.15 4.10 -0.50
CA GLN A 28 5.41 3.70 0.89
C GLN A 28 6.53 2.66 0.99
N CYS A 29 6.49 1.65 0.13
CA CYS A 29 7.54 0.65 0.06
C CYS A 29 8.91 1.26 -0.29
N ARG A 30 8.97 2.16 -1.28
CA ARG A 30 10.21 2.81 -1.72
C ARG A 30 10.83 3.72 -0.66
N ILE A 31 10.00 4.42 0.12
CA ILE A 31 10.47 5.33 1.16
C ILE A 31 10.76 4.61 2.50
N GLY A 32 10.50 3.30 2.58
CA GLY A 32 10.74 2.50 3.78
C GLY A 32 9.74 2.73 4.92
N HIS A 33 8.66 3.49 4.69
CA HIS A 33 7.62 3.74 5.68
C HIS A 33 6.45 2.80 5.44
N CYS A 34 6.30 1.79 6.31
CA CYS A 34 5.28 0.76 6.19
C CYS A 34 4.34 0.82 7.40
N PHE A 35 3.06 1.09 7.17
CA PHE A 35 2.01 0.94 8.18
C PHE A 35 1.27 -0.38 7.93
N VAL A 36 1.46 -1.36 8.82
CA VAL A 36 0.77 -2.65 8.79
C VAL A 36 0.20 -2.94 10.18
N GLY A 37 -0.99 -2.38 10.49
CA GLY A 37 -1.75 -2.70 11.72
C GLY A 37 -0.98 -2.64 13.05
N ASP A 38 -1.55 -3.26 14.09
CA ASP A 38 -1.08 -3.26 15.49
C ASP A 38 0.20 -4.09 15.77
N LYS A 39 0.83 -4.67 14.74
CA LYS A 39 2.02 -5.50 14.92
C LYS A 39 3.19 -5.02 14.08
N VAL A 40 4.15 -4.45 14.80
CA VAL A 40 5.59 -4.25 14.50
C VAL A 40 5.89 -3.74 13.09
N PHE A 41 6.48 -2.54 13.03
CA PHE A 41 7.10 -1.96 11.83
C PHE A 41 7.89 -3.00 11.02
N GLN A 42 7.29 -3.53 9.97
CA GLN A 42 7.98 -4.38 9.01
C GLN A 42 8.60 -3.47 7.95
N THR A 43 9.91 -3.54 7.77
CA THR A 43 10.57 -2.83 6.67
C THR A 43 10.05 -3.36 5.34
N CYS A 44 10.11 -2.55 4.28
CA CYS A 44 9.71 -3.07 2.97
C CYS A 44 10.58 -4.27 2.56
N GLU A 45 11.84 -4.28 3.00
CA GLU A 45 12.72 -5.44 2.85
C GLU A 45 12.16 -6.69 3.52
N HIS A 46 11.76 -6.61 4.80
CA HIS A 46 11.18 -7.74 5.50
C HIS A 46 9.90 -8.25 4.80
N VAL A 47 8.96 -7.36 4.44
CA VAL A 47 7.73 -7.74 3.73
C VAL A 47 8.05 -8.48 2.42
N LEU A 48 8.99 -7.93 1.64
CA LEU A 48 9.31 -8.43 0.31
C LEU A 48 10.28 -9.62 0.28
N ARG A 49 11.10 -9.85 1.32
CA ARG A 49 12.06 -10.96 1.39
C ARG A 49 11.76 -12.05 2.43
N GLU A 50 11.24 -11.70 3.59
CA GLU A 50 11.32 -12.55 4.79
C GLU A 50 9.97 -12.85 5.43
N CYS A 51 9.00 -11.94 5.33
CA CYS A 51 7.75 -12.00 6.08
C CYS A 51 6.96 -13.29 5.82
N PRO A 52 6.81 -14.19 6.82
CA PRO A 52 6.13 -15.46 6.64
C PRO A 52 4.67 -15.31 6.17
N LEU A 53 4.03 -14.19 6.52
CA LEU A 53 2.64 -13.90 6.15
C LEU A 53 2.41 -13.84 4.63
N TYR A 54 3.44 -13.50 3.86
CA TYR A 54 3.33 -13.32 2.41
C TYR A 54 4.23 -14.29 1.64
N GLU A 55 4.64 -15.38 2.29
CA GLU A 55 5.53 -16.37 1.68
C GLU A 55 4.90 -17.00 0.42
N GLU A 56 3.61 -17.32 0.48
CA GLU A 56 2.87 -17.91 -0.62
C GLU A 56 2.91 -17.01 -1.86
N GLN A 57 2.68 -15.70 -1.73
CA GLN A 57 2.65 -14.76 -2.85
C GLN A 57 4.05 -14.31 -3.29
N ARG A 58 5.11 -14.64 -2.54
CA ARG A 58 6.49 -14.20 -2.83
C ARG A 58 7.05 -14.76 -4.14
N HIS A 59 6.48 -15.85 -4.68
CA HIS A 59 6.90 -16.41 -5.96
C HIS A 59 6.84 -15.38 -7.10
N ILE A 60 5.82 -14.49 -7.08
CA ILE A 60 5.60 -13.40 -8.06
C ILE A 60 6.85 -12.49 -8.15
N LEU A 61 7.46 -12.20 -7.01
CA LEU A 61 8.65 -11.37 -6.93
C LEU A 61 9.91 -12.14 -7.35
N LYS A 62 10.02 -13.41 -6.96
CA LYS A 62 11.16 -14.28 -7.28
C LYS A 62 11.29 -14.57 -8.78
N GLU A 63 10.19 -14.59 -9.52
CA GLU A 63 10.18 -14.73 -10.98
C GLU A 63 10.87 -13.56 -11.69
N VAL A 64 10.80 -12.35 -11.12
CA VAL A 64 11.35 -11.14 -11.73
C VAL A 64 12.72 -10.77 -11.16
N SER A 65 12.97 -11.02 -9.89
CA SER A 65 14.28 -10.79 -9.27
C SER A 65 14.51 -11.73 -8.09
N ARG A 66 15.66 -12.41 -8.10
CA ARG A 66 16.11 -13.18 -6.93
C ARG A 66 16.46 -12.27 -5.75
N ASP A 67 16.98 -11.08 -6.06
CA ASP A 67 17.22 -10.02 -5.09
C ASP A 67 16.04 -9.06 -5.13
N VAL A 68 15.09 -9.26 -4.22
CA VAL A 68 13.79 -8.59 -4.14
C VAL A 68 13.90 -7.10 -3.75
N CYS A 69 14.59 -6.33 -4.58
CA CYS A 69 14.60 -4.87 -4.55
C CYS A 69 14.71 -4.37 -5.99
N LEU A 70 13.61 -4.42 -6.75
CA LEU A 70 13.53 -3.75 -8.06
C LEU A 70 12.36 -2.76 -8.17
N PRO A 71 12.23 -1.77 -7.28
CA PRO A 71 11.52 -0.55 -7.60
C PRO A 71 12.35 0.28 -8.60
N GLY A 72 12.42 -0.13 -9.86
CA GLY A 72 13.20 0.60 -10.87
C GLY A 72 13.05 0.13 -12.31
N THR A 73 12.65 -1.12 -12.54
CA THR A 73 12.34 -1.64 -13.87
C THR A 73 10.84 -1.72 -14.09
N LYS A 74 10.39 -1.71 -15.34
CA LYS A 74 8.97 -1.92 -15.70
C LYS A 74 8.46 -3.25 -15.11
N LYS A 75 9.16 -4.34 -15.41
CA LYS A 75 8.84 -5.69 -14.89
C LYS A 75 8.84 -5.75 -13.37
N GLY A 76 9.81 -5.11 -12.70
CA GLY A 76 9.88 -5.08 -11.24
C GLY A 76 8.73 -4.29 -10.61
N THR A 77 8.30 -3.21 -11.26
CA THR A 77 7.15 -2.40 -10.82
C THR A 77 5.83 -3.16 -11.02
N GLU A 78 5.67 -3.86 -12.14
CA GLU A 78 4.50 -4.70 -12.44
C GLU A 78 4.40 -5.88 -11.46
N ALA A 79 5.49 -6.62 -11.24
CA ALA A 79 5.50 -7.73 -10.29
C ALA A 79 5.28 -7.26 -8.85
N LEU A 80 5.82 -6.10 -8.47
CA LEU A 80 5.53 -5.50 -7.18
C LEU A 80 4.04 -5.13 -7.07
N ALA A 81 3.46 -4.52 -8.09
CA ALA A 81 2.04 -4.20 -8.11
C ALA A 81 1.17 -5.46 -7.95
N GLU A 82 1.47 -6.53 -8.71
CA GLU A 82 0.75 -7.80 -8.64
C GLU A 82 0.89 -8.48 -7.27
N PHE A 83 2.10 -8.50 -6.71
CA PHE A 83 2.35 -9.00 -5.37
C PHE A 83 1.52 -8.24 -4.34
N LEU A 84 1.51 -6.91 -4.36
CA LEU A 84 0.75 -6.09 -3.41
C LEU A 84 -0.75 -6.27 -3.56
N ASP A 85 -1.23 -6.52 -4.76
CA ASP A 85 -2.65 -6.77 -5.02
C ASP A 85 -3.10 -8.11 -4.43
N LYS A 86 -2.35 -9.19 -4.70
CA LYS A 86 -2.69 -10.53 -4.22
C LYS A 86 -2.42 -10.74 -2.73
N SER A 87 -1.32 -10.19 -2.21
CA SER A 87 -0.94 -10.38 -0.80
C SER A 87 -1.71 -9.49 0.17
N GLY A 88 -2.19 -8.33 -0.30
CA GLY A 88 -2.72 -7.31 0.62
C GLY A 88 -1.68 -6.67 1.51
N ALA A 89 -0.39 -6.87 1.24
CA ALA A 89 0.69 -6.15 1.90
C ALA A 89 0.50 -4.63 1.77
N PHE A 90 0.84 -3.90 2.84
CA PHE A 90 0.63 -2.45 2.98
C PHE A 90 -0.84 -1.99 2.91
N THR A 91 -1.80 -2.89 3.12
CA THR A 91 -3.17 -2.51 3.47
C THR A 91 -3.30 -2.35 4.99
N LYS A 92 -4.31 -1.59 5.44
CA LYS A 92 -4.60 -1.41 6.88
C LYS A 92 -4.78 -2.75 7.62
N THR A 93 -5.27 -3.77 6.94
CA THR A 93 -5.62 -5.09 7.52
C THR A 93 -4.60 -6.18 7.20
N GLY A 94 -3.63 -5.93 6.32
CA GLY A 94 -2.69 -6.95 5.83
C GLY A 94 -3.36 -8.07 5.02
N LYS A 95 -4.57 -7.84 4.50
CA LYS A 95 -5.35 -8.81 3.73
C LYS A 95 -5.66 -8.26 2.34
N GLN A 96 -5.82 -9.16 1.37
CA GLN A 96 -6.27 -8.79 0.02
C GLN A 96 -7.55 -7.95 0.14
N ARG A 97 -7.58 -6.76 -0.46
CA ARG A 97 -8.82 -6.01 -0.61
C ARG A 97 -9.70 -6.81 -1.55
N HIS A 98 -10.77 -7.41 -1.03
CA HIS A 98 -11.94 -7.64 -1.86
C HIS A 98 -12.41 -6.28 -2.36
N GLN A 99 -12.92 -6.21 -3.59
CA GLN A 99 -13.54 -4.98 -4.13
C GLN A 99 -14.51 -4.46 -3.08
N GLN A 100 -14.11 -3.40 -2.36
CA GLN A 100 -15.05 -2.68 -1.53
C GLN A 100 -15.98 -2.02 -2.53
N GLU A 101 -17.24 -2.45 -2.54
CA GLU A 101 -18.30 -1.62 -3.07
C GLU A 101 -18.17 -0.27 -2.37
N LEU A 102 -18.22 0.80 -3.18
CA LEU A 102 -18.11 2.15 -2.65
C LEU A 102 -19.22 2.30 -1.58
N PRO A 103 -18.91 2.83 -0.39
CA PRO A 103 -19.97 3.17 0.55
C PRO A 103 -20.95 4.10 -0.18
N VAL A 104 -22.22 3.71 -0.19
CA VAL A 104 -23.28 4.55 -0.71
C VAL A 104 -23.54 5.63 0.33
N PHE A 105 -23.52 6.90 -0.08
CA PHE A 105 -23.69 8.03 0.84
C PHE A 105 -25.02 7.99 1.60
N ASP A 106 -26.04 7.30 1.08
CA ASP A 106 -27.36 7.16 1.70
C ASP A 106 -27.39 6.29 2.98
N ASP A 107 -26.31 5.54 3.31
CA ASP A 107 -26.23 4.71 4.53
C ASP A 107 -25.53 5.43 5.71
N GLU A 108 -25.17 6.71 5.57
CA GLU A 108 -24.60 7.48 6.68
C GLU A 108 -25.71 7.79 7.71
N PRO A 109 -25.61 7.33 8.97
CA PRO A 109 -26.61 7.64 9.98
C PRO A 109 -26.63 9.14 10.22
N ASP A 110 -27.84 9.72 10.26
CA ASP A 110 -28.05 11.12 10.61
C ASP A 110 -27.41 11.38 11.99
N PRO A 111 -26.59 12.44 12.15
CA PRO A 111 -25.98 12.73 13.44
C PRO A 111 -27.07 12.87 14.50
N GLU A 112 -26.94 12.13 15.61
CA GLU A 112 -27.87 12.27 16.73
C GLU A 112 -27.89 13.73 17.19
N GLU A 113 -29.04 14.39 17.07
CA GLU A 113 -29.30 15.72 17.60
C GLU A 113 -28.96 15.67 19.10
N SER A 114 -27.81 16.25 19.46
CA SER A 114 -27.45 16.45 20.85
C SER A 114 -28.34 17.56 21.38
N ASP A 115 -29.45 17.19 22.02
CA ASP A 115 -30.21 18.08 22.89
C ASP A 115 -29.27 18.56 24.01
N SER A 116 -28.58 19.67 23.75
CA SER A 116 -27.95 20.45 24.80
C SER A 116 -29.08 21.12 25.57
N GLU A 117 -29.69 20.39 26.49
CA GLU A 117 -30.58 20.94 27.50
C GLU A 117 -29.79 22.04 28.23
N SER A 118 -30.24 23.28 28.03
CA SER A 118 -29.74 24.43 28.76
C SER A 118 -30.35 24.39 30.16
N ASP A 119 -29.54 24.04 31.15
CA ASP A 119 -29.85 24.29 32.56
C ASP A 119 -28.63 24.94 33.22
N ASP A 120 -28.71 26.25 33.44
CA ASP A 120 -27.98 26.94 34.49
C ASP A 120 -28.93 27.98 35.12
N ASP A 121 -29.60 27.55 36.19
CA ASP A 121 -30.28 28.40 37.18
C ASP A 121 -29.47 28.30 38.48
N GLY A 122 -28.96 29.45 38.97
CA GLY A 122 -28.18 29.57 40.21
C GLY A 122 -27.54 30.94 40.44
#